data_AF-A0A941CFC5-F1
#
_entry.id   AF-A0A941CFC5-F1
#
_cell.length_a   1.000
_cell.length_b   1.000
_cell.length_c   1.000
_cell.angle_alpha   90.00
_cell.angle_beta   90.00
_cell.angle_gamma   90.00
#
_symmetry.space_group_name_H-M   'P 1'
#
loop_
_entity.id
_entity.type
_entity.pdbx_description
1 polymer ?
#
loop_
_entity_poly.entity_id
_entity_poly.type
_entity_poly.pdbx_seq_one_letter_code
_entity_poly.pdbx_strand_id
1 'polypeptide(L)'
;MGKQEEIEENNVALALKEYRLKKIDIIIKYVIVIISIITLGISIYKYNKSKEDQFVNFMSIERYTVYKKLCNTLSSIAYNNDSISIDNTKKELWKIYHGEVLLVSDDDIYQKLMEFTQELDKKEQNLVNKDTFEANLTRITYDMVLLCKNSIAESHKLSFEKFKPGY
;
A
#
# COMPACT_ATOMS: atom_id res chain seq x y z
N MET A 1 -9.21 -84.40 6.34
CA MET A 1 -8.41 -83.49 5.50
C MET A 1 -9.06 -82.11 5.37
N GLY A 2 -10.38 -81.98 5.18
CA GLY A 2 -11.02 -80.65 4.96
C GLY A 2 -10.91 -79.59 6.07
N LYS A 3 -10.73 -79.94 7.35
CA LYS A 3 -10.60 -78.94 8.43
C LYS A 3 -9.25 -78.21 8.46
N GLN A 4 -8.19 -78.79 7.91
CA GLN A 4 -6.87 -78.13 7.86
C GLN A 4 -6.80 -77.12 6.72
N GLU A 5 -7.36 -77.46 5.55
CA GLU A 5 -7.46 -76.53 4.41
C GLU A 5 -8.32 -75.31 4.75
N GLU A 6 -9.44 -75.48 5.46
CA GLU A 6 -10.35 -74.38 5.83
C GLU A 6 -9.72 -73.39 6.85
N ILE A 7 -8.81 -73.87 7.71
CA ILE A 7 -8.05 -73.02 8.64
C ILE A 7 -6.95 -72.26 7.88
N GLU A 8 -6.31 -72.91 6.91
CA GLU A 8 -5.25 -72.30 6.11
C GLU A 8 -5.80 -71.20 5.18
N GLU A 9 -6.94 -71.44 4.53
CA GLU A 9 -7.63 -70.43 3.70
C GLU A 9 -8.07 -69.20 4.51
N ASN A 10 -8.61 -69.40 5.71
CA ASN A 10 -9.00 -68.29 6.59
C ASN A 10 -7.80 -67.46 7.06
N ASN A 11 -6.66 -68.09 7.34
CA ASN A 11 -5.43 -67.39 7.72
C ASN A 11 -4.85 -66.57 6.56
N VAL A 12 -4.92 -67.09 5.33
CA VAL A 12 -4.51 -66.37 4.11
C VAL A 12 -5.42 -65.17 3.84
N ALA A 13 -6.74 -65.32 4.01
CA ALA A 13 -7.69 -64.23 3.86
C ALA A 13 -7.48 -63.12 4.91
N LEU A 14 -7.17 -63.49 6.16
CA LEU A 14 -6.85 -62.54 7.23
C LEU A 14 -5.57 -61.75 6.91
N ALA A 15 -4.50 -62.43 6.49
CA ALA A 15 -3.24 -61.81 6.11
C ALA A 15 -3.38 -60.86 4.91
N LEU A 16 -4.19 -61.22 3.91
CA LEU A 16 -4.51 -60.36 2.77
C LEU A 16 -5.28 -59.09 3.19
N LYS A 17 -6.21 -59.22 4.14
CA LYS A 17 -6.96 -58.08 4.69
C LYS A 17 -6.05 -57.13 5.47
N GLU A 18 -5.17 -57.66 6.31
CA GLU A 18 -4.17 -56.87 7.05
C GLU A 18 -3.19 -56.15 6.12
N TYR A 19 -2.74 -56.83 5.07
CA TYR A 19 -1.84 -56.24 4.07
C TYR A 19 -2.50 -55.08 3.30
N ARG A 20 -3.78 -55.23 2.92
CA ARG A 20 -4.56 -54.16 2.27
C ARG A 20 -4.76 -52.96 3.20
N LEU A 21 -5.08 -53.20 4.47
CA LEU A 21 -5.24 -52.15 5.48
C LEU A 21 -3.93 -51.38 5.70
N LYS A 22 -2.79 -52.07 5.80
CA LYS A 22 -1.47 -51.43 5.92
C LYS A 22 -1.12 -50.57 4.70
N LYS A 23 -1.46 -51.00 3.48
CA LYS A 23 -1.25 -50.20 2.26
C LYS A 23 -2.11 -48.93 2.25
N ILE A 24 -3.38 -49.03 2.63
CA ILE A 24 -4.29 -47.89 2.70
C ILE A 24 -3.79 -46.87 3.74
N ASP A 25 -3.35 -47.33 4.91
CA ASP A 25 -2.80 -46.48 5.97
C ASP A 25 -1.54 -45.71 5.49
N ILE A 26 -0.67 -46.36 4.74
CA ILE A 26 0.51 -45.72 4.11
C ILE A 26 0.07 -44.63 3.12
N ILE A 27 -0.88 -44.94 2.23
CA ILE A 27 -1.37 -43.97 1.23
C ILE A 27 -2.01 -42.75 1.91
N ILE A 28 -2.84 -42.97 2.94
CA ILE A 28 -3.49 -41.91 3.71
C ILE A 28 -2.45 -41.00 4.36
N LYS A 29 -1.38 -41.56 4.96
CA LYS A 29 -0.29 -40.79 5.55
C LYS A 29 0.38 -39.86 4.54
N TYR A 30 0.67 -40.34 3.33
CA TYR A 30 1.25 -39.51 2.29
C TYR A 30 0.30 -38.41 1.79
N VAL A 31 -0.98 -38.74 1.58
CA VAL A 31 -1.99 -37.77 1.12
C VAL A 31 -2.19 -36.65 2.13
N ILE A 32 -2.27 -36.98 3.43
CA ILE A 32 -2.43 -35.99 4.51
C ILE A 32 -1.23 -35.03 4.54
N VAL A 33 -0.01 -35.55 4.41
CA VAL A 33 1.22 -34.73 4.39
C VAL A 33 1.21 -33.77 3.20
N ILE A 34 0.82 -34.24 2.01
CA ILE A 34 0.75 -33.39 0.81
C ILE A 34 -0.31 -32.29 0.98
N ILE A 35 -1.51 -32.63 1.47
CA ILE A 35 -2.57 -31.65 1.72
C ILE A 35 -2.13 -30.61 2.77
N SER A 36 -1.38 -31.03 3.79
CA SER A 36 -0.86 -30.15 4.84
C SER A 36 0.16 -29.14 4.29
N ILE A 37 1.05 -29.59 3.39
CA ILE A 37 2.03 -28.71 2.73
C ILE A 37 1.31 -27.69 1.83
N ILE A 38 0.32 -28.14 1.05
CA ILE A 38 -0.45 -27.26 0.16
C ILE A 38 -1.22 -26.22 0.97
N THR A 39 -1.91 -26.62 2.03
CA THR A 39 -2.66 -25.69 2.90
C THR A 39 -1.75 -24.69 3.60
N LEU A 40 -0.56 -25.11 4.05
CA LEU A 40 0.45 -24.21 4.62
C LEU A 40 0.95 -23.20 3.58
N GLY A 41 1.26 -23.65 2.36
CA GLY A 41 1.67 -22.78 1.26
C GLY A 41 0.62 -21.73 0.88
N ILE A 42 -0.65 -22.14 0.77
CA ILE A 42 -1.77 -21.23 0.51
C ILE A 42 -1.95 -20.23 1.65
N SER A 43 -1.80 -20.67 2.90
CA SER A 43 -1.95 -19.80 4.08
C SER A 43 -0.87 -18.74 4.14
N ILE A 44 0.39 -19.11 3.89
CA ILE A 44 1.52 -18.16 3.82
C ILE A 44 1.31 -17.16 2.68
N TYR A 45 0.91 -17.64 1.49
CA TYR A 45 0.62 -16.76 0.36
C TYR A 45 -0.49 -15.75 0.68
N LYS A 46 -1.62 -16.22 1.24
CA LYS A 46 -2.73 -15.35 1.64
C LYS A 46 -2.33 -14.34 2.72
N TYR A 47 -1.50 -14.76 3.69
CA TYR A 47 -1.00 -13.87 4.73
C TYR A 47 -0.13 -12.75 4.16
N ASN A 48 0.84 -13.09 3.30
CA ASN A 48 1.73 -12.11 2.68
C ASN A 48 0.95 -11.14 1.79
N LYS A 49 0.02 -11.66 0.98
CA LYS A 49 -0.86 -10.82 0.16
C LYS A 49 -1.71 -9.88 1.01
N SER A 50 -2.28 -10.38 2.11
CA SER A 50 -3.05 -9.55 3.03
C SER A 50 -2.21 -8.44 3.68
N LYS A 51 -0.93 -8.71 3.98
CA LYS A 51 -0.01 -7.69 4.50
C LYS A 51 0.38 -6.65 3.46
N GLU A 52 0.60 -7.08 2.22
CA GLU A 52 0.84 -6.18 1.09
C GLU A 52 -0.37 -5.28 0.85
N ASP A 53 -1.59 -5.83 0.82
CA ASP A 53 -2.82 -5.05 0.66
C ASP A 53 -3.03 -4.06 1.81
N GLN A 54 -2.74 -4.45 3.07
CA GLN A 54 -2.77 -3.54 4.23
C GLN A 54 -1.76 -2.40 4.08
N PHE A 55 -0.53 -2.70 3.64
CA PHE A 55 0.51 -1.70 3.43
C PHE A 55 0.15 -0.74 2.30
N VAL A 56 -0.34 -1.24 1.16
CA VAL A 56 -0.81 -0.42 0.03
C VAL A 56 -1.95 0.50 0.47
N ASN A 57 -2.90 -0.01 1.26
CA ASN A 57 -4.01 0.79 1.77
C ASN A 57 -3.50 1.88 2.73
N PHE A 58 -2.63 1.53 3.68
CA PHE A 58 -2.01 2.49 4.58
C PHE A 58 -1.29 3.61 3.80
N MET A 59 -0.43 3.25 2.85
CA MET A 59 0.28 4.21 2.00
C MET A 59 -0.68 5.09 1.19
N SER A 60 -1.79 4.53 0.70
CA SER A 60 -2.81 5.30 -0.02
C SER A 60 -3.52 6.32 0.87
N ILE A 61 -3.82 5.96 2.13
CA ILE A 61 -4.47 6.86 3.10
C ILE A 61 -3.51 7.97 3.52
N GLU A 62 -2.25 7.64 3.80
CA GLU A 62 -1.21 8.61 4.14
C GLU A 62 -0.98 9.60 2.99
N ARG A 63 -0.86 9.11 1.74
CA ARG A 63 -0.78 9.93 0.53
C ARG A 63 -1.94 10.91 0.41
N TYR A 64 -3.16 10.40 0.53
CA TYR A 64 -4.35 11.23 0.47
C TYR A 64 -4.35 12.30 1.56
N THR A 65 -3.91 11.96 2.77
CA THR A 65 -3.81 12.89 3.90
C THR A 65 -2.78 14.00 3.63
N VAL A 66 -1.61 13.64 3.11
CA VAL A 66 -0.56 14.61 2.72
C VAL A 66 -1.05 15.52 1.60
N TYR A 67 -1.66 15.00 0.54
CA TYR A 67 -2.20 15.83 -0.54
C TYR A 67 -3.35 16.73 -0.09
N LYS A 68 -4.22 16.25 0.81
CA LYS A 68 -5.28 17.08 1.40
C LYS A 68 -4.68 18.20 2.26
N LYS A 69 -3.66 17.91 3.05
CA LYS A 69 -2.94 18.90 3.86
C LYS A 69 -2.26 19.94 2.96
N LEU A 70 -1.54 19.51 1.91
CA LEU A 70 -1.00 20.40 0.88
C LEU A 70 -2.07 21.30 0.28
N CYS A 71 -3.20 20.77 -0.19
CA CYS A 71 -4.30 21.56 -0.72
C CYS A 71 -4.82 22.60 0.28
N ASN A 72 -5.01 22.23 1.54
CA ASN A 72 -5.50 23.14 2.58
C ASN A 72 -4.49 24.25 2.89
N THR A 73 -3.23 23.88 3.08
CA THR A 73 -2.11 24.79 3.35
C THR A 73 -1.95 25.78 2.17
N LEU A 74 -1.99 25.30 0.92
CA LEU A 74 -1.91 26.15 -0.28
C LEU A 74 -3.17 27.03 -0.46
N SER A 75 -4.36 26.52 -0.15
CA SER A 75 -5.60 27.31 -0.18
C SER A 75 -5.56 28.45 0.84
N SER A 76 -4.92 28.23 2.00
CA SER A 76 -4.75 29.29 3.01
C SER A 76 -3.94 30.48 2.47
N ILE A 77 -2.90 30.26 1.65
CA ILE A 77 -2.16 31.35 0.97
C ILE A 77 -3.06 32.10 -0.02
N ALA A 78 -3.91 31.40 -0.76
CA ALA A 78 -4.79 32.01 -1.75
C ALA A 78 -5.83 32.96 -1.11
N TYR A 79 -6.26 32.68 0.13
CA TYR A 79 -7.26 33.49 0.84
C TYR A 79 -6.65 34.50 1.83
N ASN A 80 -5.53 34.18 2.48
CA ASN A 80 -4.91 35.01 3.51
C ASN A 80 -3.55 35.54 3.02
N ASN A 81 -3.58 36.75 2.46
CA ASN A 81 -2.41 37.41 1.87
C ASN A 81 -1.64 38.29 2.88
N ASP A 82 -1.82 38.07 4.19
CA ASP A 82 -1.07 38.76 5.23
C ASP A 82 0.25 38.03 5.52
N SER A 83 1.28 38.80 5.91
CA SER A 83 2.65 38.29 6.06
C SER A 83 2.77 37.15 7.08
N ILE A 84 1.92 37.15 8.11
CA ILE A 84 1.91 36.13 9.17
C ILE A 84 1.39 34.80 8.64
N SER A 85 0.30 34.81 7.86
CA SER A 85 -0.24 33.60 7.24
C SER A 85 0.71 33.00 6.21
N ILE A 86 1.40 33.84 5.44
CA ILE A 86 2.42 33.39 4.48
C ILE A 86 3.54 32.64 5.20
N ASP A 87 4.11 33.19 6.28
CA ASP A 87 5.21 32.53 6.99
C ASP A 87 4.80 31.26 7.73
N ASN A 88 3.58 31.19 8.27
CA ASN A 88 3.04 29.95 8.83
C ASN A 88 2.86 28.88 7.74
N THR A 89 2.37 29.27 6.57
CA THR A 89 2.18 28.35 5.44
C THR A 89 3.50 27.83 4.91
N LYS A 90 4.54 28.68 4.84
CA LYS A 90 5.91 28.24 4.51
C LYS A 90 6.40 27.16 5.47
N LYS A 91 6.22 27.35 6.78
CA LYS A 91 6.65 26.37 7.79
C LYS A 91 5.92 25.04 7.62
N GLU A 92 4.64 25.06 7.28
CA GLU A 92 3.88 23.84 7.01
C GLU A 92 4.37 23.13 5.74
N LEU A 93 4.61 23.85 4.65
CA LEU A 93 5.13 23.28 3.41
C LEU A 93 6.55 22.71 3.58
N TRP A 94 7.40 23.38 4.37
CA TRP A 94 8.71 22.87 4.74
C TRP A 94 8.65 21.57 5.54
N LYS A 95 7.71 21.44 6.48
CA LYS A 95 7.49 20.19 7.21
C LYS A 95 7.09 19.06 6.26
N ILE A 96 6.28 19.35 5.25
CA ILE A 96 5.88 18.35 4.26
C ILE A 96 7.09 17.94 3.40
N TYR A 97 7.87 18.91 2.91
CA TYR A 97 9.05 18.66 2.07
C TYR A 97 10.19 17.90 2.78
N HIS A 98 10.41 18.14 4.08
CA HIS A 98 11.49 17.45 4.81
C HIS A 98 11.03 16.22 5.60
N GLY A 99 9.75 16.15 5.98
CA GLY A 99 9.23 15.09 6.85
C GLY A 99 8.32 14.08 6.15
N GLU A 100 7.58 14.50 5.13
CA GLU A 100 6.49 13.71 4.52
C GLU A 100 6.72 13.47 3.02
N VAL A 101 7.87 13.86 2.48
CA VAL A 101 8.13 13.83 1.02
C VAL A 101 8.17 12.44 0.41
N LEU A 102 8.54 11.43 1.20
CA LEU A 102 8.47 10.01 0.79
C LEU A 102 7.04 9.54 0.52
N LEU A 103 6.05 10.28 1.01
CA LEU A 103 4.63 10.04 0.76
C LEU A 103 4.13 10.81 -0.47
N VAL A 104 4.91 11.72 -1.06
CA VAL A 104 4.60 12.37 -2.33
C VAL A 104 5.09 11.45 -3.45
N SER A 105 4.16 10.74 -4.09
CA SER A 105 4.49 9.77 -5.15
C SER A 105 4.37 10.32 -6.56
N ASP A 106 3.84 11.52 -6.70
CA ASP A 106 3.64 12.20 -7.96
C ASP A 106 4.84 13.12 -8.21
N ASP A 107 5.61 12.81 -9.26
CA ASP A 107 6.84 13.51 -9.60
C ASP A 107 6.59 14.99 -9.91
N ASP A 108 5.42 15.34 -10.47
CA ASP A 108 5.07 16.72 -10.78
C ASP A 108 4.77 17.51 -9.49
N ILE A 109 4.08 16.89 -8.53
CA ILE A 109 3.88 17.49 -7.20
C ILE A 109 5.22 17.67 -6.49
N TYR A 110 6.09 16.67 -6.54
CA TYR A 110 7.42 16.74 -5.93
C TYR A 110 8.26 17.87 -6.54
N GLN A 111 8.31 17.98 -7.87
CA GLN A 111 9.01 19.06 -8.57
C GLN A 111 8.46 20.43 -8.19
N LYS A 112 7.14 20.58 -8.11
CA LYS A 112 6.53 21.86 -7.69
C LYS A 112 6.81 22.20 -6.24
N LEU A 113 6.84 21.20 -5.35
CA LEU A 113 7.22 21.39 -3.96
C LEU A 113 8.70 21.83 -3.86
N MET A 114 9.58 21.27 -4.68
CA MET A 114 10.98 21.67 -4.78
C MET A 114 11.13 23.09 -5.34
N GLU A 115 10.45 23.43 -6.44
CA GLU A 115 10.40 24.80 -7.00
C GLU A 115 9.94 25.82 -5.95
N PHE A 116 8.93 25.45 -5.15
CA PHE A 116 8.43 26.29 -4.06
C PHE A 116 9.53 26.54 -3.03
N THR A 117 10.22 25.50 -2.56
CA THR A 117 11.32 25.65 -1.59
C THR A 117 12.47 26.49 -2.13
N GLN A 118 12.84 26.33 -3.40
CA GLN A 118 13.88 27.14 -4.04
C GLN A 118 13.52 28.62 -4.13
N GLU A 119 12.25 28.95 -4.41
CA GLU A 119 11.80 30.35 -4.38
C GLU A 119 11.84 30.93 -2.96
N LEU A 120 11.54 30.13 -1.93
CA LEU A 120 11.71 30.55 -0.54
C LEU A 120 13.17 30.87 -0.21
N ASP A 121 14.10 29.99 -0.59
CA ASP A 121 15.53 30.19 -0.36
C ASP A 121 16.04 31.47 -1.04
N LYS A 122 15.57 31.77 -2.26
CA LYS A 122 15.90 33.01 -2.97
C LYS A 122 15.46 34.25 -2.20
N LYS A 123 14.29 34.22 -1.55
CA LYS A 123 13.83 35.34 -0.71
C LYS A 123 14.66 35.49 0.55
N GLU A 124 15.01 34.40 1.22
CA GLU A 124 15.86 34.46 2.42
C GLU A 124 17.25 35.02 2.10
N GLN A 125 17.77 34.71 0.92
CA GLN A 125 19.05 35.22 0.42
C GLN A 125 18.96 36.64 -0.19
N ASN A 126 17.79 37.28 -0.17
CA ASN A 126 17.52 38.58 -0.81
C ASN A 126 17.87 38.63 -2.31
N LEU A 127 17.80 37.50 -3.01
CA LEU A 127 18.14 37.37 -4.44
C LEU A 127 16.99 37.75 -5.39
N VAL A 128 15.80 38.01 -4.85
CA VAL A 128 14.61 38.31 -5.63
C VAL A 128 13.85 39.47 -4.98
N ASN A 129 13.27 40.36 -5.80
CA ASN A 129 12.42 41.43 -5.30
C ASN A 129 11.06 40.88 -4.82
N LYS A 130 10.38 41.64 -3.96
CA LYS A 130 9.14 41.23 -3.30
C LYS A 130 8.03 40.88 -4.30
N ASP A 131 7.80 41.73 -5.31
CA ASP A 131 6.68 41.57 -6.25
C ASP A 131 6.87 40.33 -7.14
N THR A 132 8.11 40.05 -7.55
CA THR A 132 8.46 38.88 -8.37
C THR A 132 8.36 37.60 -7.55
N PHE A 133 8.81 37.64 -6.29
CA PHE A 133 8.67 36.52 -5.36
C PHE A 133 7.20 36.17 -5.10
N GLU A 134 6.36 37.17 -4.83
CA GLU A 134 4.94 36.95 -4.56
C GLU A 134 4.23 36.37 -5.79
N ALA A 135 4.49 36.90 -6.99
CA ALA A 135 3.93 36.37 -8.23
C ALA A 135 4.38 34.91 -8.50
N ASN A 136 5.66 34.59 -8.28
CA ASN A 136 6.19 33.24 -8.45
C ASN A 136 5.56 32.26 -7.45
N LEU A 137 5.46 32.64 -6.18
CA LEU A 137 4.82 31.84 -5.14
C LEU A 137 3.36 31.54 -5.49
N THR A 138 2.60 32.57 -5.87
CA THR A 138 1.18 32.40 -6.23
C THR A 138 1.03 31.44 -7.40
N ARG A 139 1.87 31.55 -8.43
CA ARG A 139 1.85 30.64 -9.58
C ARG A 139 2.15 29.20 -9.16
N ILE A 140 3.26 28.97 -8.45
CA ILE A 140 3.67 27.62 -8.01
C ILE A 140 2.60 27.01 -7.10
N THR A 141 2.01 27.82 -6.21
CA THR A 141 0.92 27.41 -5.32
C THR A 141 -0.30 26.95 -6.13
N TYR A 142 -0.72 27.72 -7.13
CA TYR A 142 -1.85 27.38 -7.97
C TYR A 142 -1.62 26.09 -8.78
N ASP A 143 -0.45 25.97 -9.41
CA ASP A 143 -0.05 24.78 -10.16
C ASP A 143 -0.07 23.52 -9.25
N MET A 144 0.44 23.66 -8.03
CA MET A 144 0.50 22.57 -7.06
C MET A 144 -0.88 22.16 -6.54
N VAL A 145 -1.81 23.11 -6.34
CA VAL A 145 -3.21 22.80 -5.98
C VAL A 145 -3.90 22.01 -7.11
N LEU A 146 -3.68 22.40 -8.36
CA LEU A 146 -4.26 21.71 -9.51
C LEU A 146 -3.74 20.26 -9.61
N LEU A 147 -2.43 20.08 -9.46
CA LEU A 147 -1.80 18.76 -9.45
C LEU A 147 -2.33 17.90 -8.28
N CYS A 148 -2.32 18.43 -7.05
CA CYS A 148 -2.84 17.71 -5.88
C CYS A 148 -4.31 17.30 -6.07
N LYS A 149 -5.15 18.16 -6.67
CA LYS A 149 -6.55 17.83 -6.96
C LYS A 149 -6.66 16.67 -7.95
N ASN A 150 -5.82 16.64 -8.99
CA ASN A 150 -5.79 15.54 -9.97
C ASN A 150 -5.32 14.23 -9.33
N SER A 151 -4.22 14.27 -8.57
CA SER A 151 -3.65 13.08 -7.92
C SER A 151 -4.56 12.53 -6.81
N ILE A 152 -5.33 13.39 -6.12
CA ILE A 152 -6.39 12.96 -5.19
C ILE A 152 -7.51 12.25 -5.95
N ALA A 153 -7.97 12.80 -7.09
CA ALA A 153 -9.03 12.19 -7.89
C ALA A 153 -8.61 10.82 -8.44
N GLU A 154 -7.33 10.66 -8.81
CA GLU A 154 -6.77 9.37 -9.23
C GLU A 154 -6.58 8.39 -8.07
N SER A 155 -6.06 8.85 -6.93
CA SER A 155 -5.89 8.02 -5.73
C SER A 155 -7.23 7.50 -5.20
N HIS A 156 -8.29 8.30 -5.29
CA HIS A 156 -9.65 7.91 -4.94
C HIS A 156 -10.27 6.91 -5.94
N LYS A 157 -9.83 6.87 -7.21
CA LYS A 157 -10.25 5.83 -8.15
C LYS A 157 -9.58 4.49 -7.85
N LEU A 158 -8.27 4.51 -7.56
CA LEU A 158 -7.48 3.32 -7.23
C LEU A 158 -7.97 2.61 -5.96
N SER A 159 -8.43 3.36 -4.95
CA SER A 159 -9.00 2.79 -3.72
C SER A 159 -10.39 2.17 -3.92
N PHE A 160 -11.16 2.59 -4.93
CA PHE A 160 -12.49 2.02 -5.22
C PHE A 160 -12.46 0.86 -6.22
N GLU A 161 -11.56 0.88 -7.22
CA GLU A 161 -11.47 -0.20 -8.21
C GLU A 161 -10.84 -1.49 -7.65
N LYS A 162 -9.85 -1.38 -6.75
CA LYS A 162 -9.30 -2.56 -6.04
C LYS A 162 -10.26 -3.16 -5.00
N PHE A 163 -11.33 -2.43 -4.65
CA PHE A 163 -12.32 -2.83 -3.66
C PHE A 163 -13.72 -3.02 -4.27
N LYS A 164 -13.83 -3.43 -5.54
CA LYS A 164 -15.02 -4.18 -5.93
C LYS A 164 -14.95 -5.53 -5.21
N PRO A 165 -15.77 -5.81 -4.18
CA PRO A 165 -15.99 -7.19 -3.80
C PRO A 165 -16.48 -7.90 -5.05
N GLY A 166 -15.74 -8.92 -5.49
CA GLY A 166 -16.24 -9.85 -6.50
C GLY A 166 -17.48 -10.51 -5.93
N TYR A 167 -18.65 -9.96 -6.28
CA TYR A 167 -19.92 -10.65 -6.25
C TYR A 167 -20.08 -11.39 -7.58
#